data_AF-A0A5E7YG33-F1
#
_entry.id   AF-A0A5E7YG33-F1
#
_cell.length_a   1.000
_cell.length_b   1.000
_cell.length_c   1.000
_cell.angle_alpha   90.00
_cell.angle_beta   90.00
_cell.angle_gamma   90.00
#
_symmetry.space_group_name_H-M   'P 1'
#
loop_
_entity.id
_entity.type
_entity.pdbx_description
1 polymer ?
#
loop_
_entity_poly.entity_id
_entity_poly.type
_entity_poly.pdbx_seq_one_letter_code
_entity_poly.pdbx_strand_id
1 'polypeptide(L)'
;MRYGRAIAACLALLPVAAQAEDREYCPDRPGLNTPACTIAPGKVSVETSIADWTLDNQPDSRTDTVLIGDTVVRVGLAEAIEARIGWTPYGHVRTRDKATGAIDSAGRVGDVTLGMKANFLHPDGDGLAIALLPYVSLPVGRTPVGAGDWGGGHGACRPVPPTPTHPQPLPCREGSRSGQSARLT
;
A
#
# COMPACT_ATOMS: atom_id res chain seq x y z
N MET A 1 -48.94 -13.38 -57.90
CA MET A 1 -47.69 -12.57 -57.91
C MET A 1 -47.49 -12.09 -56.46
N ARG A 2 -46.37 -12.32 -55.76
CA ARG A 2 -45.00 -11.77 -55.96
C ARG A 2 -45.03 -10.23 -55.99
N TYR A 3 -44.46 -9.45 -55.06
CA TYR A 3 -43.75 -9.67 -53.77
C TYR A 3 -44.06 -8.46 -52.82
N GLY A 4 -43.63 -8.32 -51.56
CA GLY A 4 -42.75 -9.09 -50.66
C GLY A 4 -42.74 -8.48 -49.24
N ARG A 5 -42.20 -9.20 -48.24
CA ARG A 5 -42.10 -8.73 -46.84
C ARG A 5 -40.86 -7.85 -46.65
N ALA A 6 -41.05 -6.57 -46.30
CA ALA A 6 -39.96 -5.71 -45.84
C ALA A 6 -39.62 -6.06 -44.39
N ILE A 7 -38.50 -6.77 -44.18
CA ILE A 7 -37.93 -6.97 -42.84
C ILE A 7 -36.99 -5.80 -42.57
N ALA A 8 -37.42 -4.87 -41.71
CA ALA A 8 -36.57 -3.82 -41.21
C ALA A 8 -35.56 -4.41 -40.21
N ALA A 9 -34.29 -4.52 -40.63
CA ALA A 9 -33.21 -4.95 -39.76
C ALA A 9 -32.79 -3.80 -38.85
N CYS A 10 -33.25 -3.80 -37.60
CA CYS A 10 -32.69 -2.92 -36.56
C CYS A 10 -31.26 -3.36 -36.25
N LEU A 11 -30.25 -2.60 -36.71
CA LEU A 11 -28.89 -2.73 -36.18
C LEU A 11 -28.91 -2.31 -34.71
N ALA A 12 -28.87 -3.29 -33.82
CA ALA A 12 -28.56 -3.03 -32.42
C ALA A 12 -27.10 -2.57 -32.31
N LEU A 13 -26.91 -1.31 -31.92
CA LEU A 13 -25.64 -0.82 -31.39
C LEU A 13 -25.40 -1.51 -30.04
N LEU A 14 -24.88 -2.74 -30.08
CA LEU A 14 -24.35 -3.40 -28.91
C LEU A 14 -23.16 -2.57 -28.41
N PRO A 15 -23.14 -2.11 -27.14
CA PRO A 15 -21.93 -1.58 -26.58
C PRO A 15 -20.89 -2.70 -26.59
N VAL A 16 -19.77 -2.47 -27.25
CA VAL A 16 -18.58 -3.30 -27.03
C VAL A 16 -18.18 -3.08 -25.58
N ALA A 17 -18.61 -3.99 -24.72
CA ALA A 17 -17.97 -4.17 -23.43
C ALA A 17 -16.53 -4.57 -23.73
N ALA A 18 -15.62 -3.61 -23.63
CA ALA A 18 -14.19 -3.90 -23.64
C ALA A 18 -13.96 -4.97 -22.57
N GLN A 19 -13.59 -6.17 -23.01
CA GLN A 19 -13.10 -7.20 -22.12
C GLN A 19 -11.77 -6.67 -21.59
N ALA A 20 -11.81 -5.98 -20.45
CA ALA A 20 -10.60 -5.73 -19.68
C ALA A 20 -10.06 -7.11 -19.32
N GLU A 21 -8.93 -7.48 -19.90
CA GLU A 21 -8.16 -8.62 -19.41
C GLU A 21 -7.88 -8.34 -17.93
N ASP A 22 -8.21 -9.29 -17.05
CA ASP A 22 -8.00 -9.11 -15.62
C ASP A 22 -6.49 -9.02 -15.36
N ARG A 23 -5.98 -7.78 -15.23
CA ARG A 23 -4.58 -7.47 -14.91
C ARG A 23 -4.10 -8.37 -13.77
N GLU A 24 -2.89 -8.91 -13.93
CA GLU A 24 -2.27 -9.76 -12.92
C GLU A 24 -2.24 -9.04 -11.55
N TYR A 25 -2.56 -9.78 -10.49
CA TYR A 25 -2.56 -9.22 -9.15
C TYR A 25 -1.16 -8.67 -8.80
N CYS A 26 -1.12 -7.43 -8.33
CA CYS A 26 0.10 -6.70 -7.99
C CYS A 26 0.33 -6.71 -6.46
N PRO A 27 0.90 -7.77 -5.87
CA PRO A 27 1.21 -7.82 -4.44
C PRO A 27 2.36 -6.86 -4.11
N ASP A 28 2.24 -6.15 -2.99
CA ASP A 28 3.42 -5.55 -2.36
C ASP A 28 4.19 -6.65 -1.60
N ARG A 29 5.51 -6.51 -1.47
CA ARG A 29 6.36 -7.45 -0.72
C ARG A 29 7.06 -6.71 0.41
N PRO A 30 6.52 -6.76 1.65
CA PRO A 30 7.03 -6.01 2.80
C PRO A 30 8.56 -6.13 2.96
N GLY A 31 9.21 -4.98 3.16
CA GLY A 31 10.66 -4.88 3.39
C GLY A 31 11.56 -5.17 2.18
N LEU A 32 11.00 -5.55 1.02
CA LEU A 32 11.77 -6.01 -0.13
C LEU A 32 11.44 -5.26 -1.42
N ASN A 33 10.15 -5.15 -1.78
CA ASN A 33 9.73 -4.51 -3.02
C ASN A 33 8.28 -3.98 -2.93
N THR A 34 8.07 -2.74 -3.39
CA THR A 34 6.74 -2.12 -3.54
C THR A 34 6.56 -1.79 -5.02
N PRO A 35 6.10 -2.74 -5.86
CA PRO A 35 6.15 -2.60 -7.31
C PRO A 35 5.30 -1.42 -7.80
N ALA A 36 5.71 -0.85 -8.93
CA ALA A 36 5.07 0.31 -9.53
C ALA A 36 3.70 -0.01 -10.15
N CYS A 37 3.34 -1.28 -10.33
CA CYS A 37 2.02 -1.69 -10.78
C CYS A 37 0.94 -1.28 -9.77
N THR A 38 -0.31 -1.18 -10.26
CA THR A 38 -1.47 -0.77 -9.46
C THR A 38 -2.55 -1.84 -9.50
N ILE A 39 -3.35 -1.95 -8.42
CA ILE A 39 -4.57 -2.78 -8.43
C ILE A 39 -5.47 -2.36 -9.62
N ALA A 40 -5.98 -3.34 -10.36
CA ALA A 40 -6.82 -3.12 -11.53
C ALA A 40 -8.11 -2.34 -11.18
N PRO A 41 -8.67 -1.51 -12.09
CA PRO A 41 -9.84 -0.68 -11.81
C PRO A 41 -11.02 -1.47 -11.24
N GLY A 42 -11.60 -0.96 -10.14
CA GLY A 42 -12.74 -1.58 -9.46
C GLY A 42 -12.42 -2.85 -8.65
N LYS A 43 -11.17 -3.33 -8.65
CA LYS A 43 -10.73 -4.44 -7.77
C LYS A 43 -10.26 -3.90 -6.41
N VAL A 44 -10.35 -4.76 -5.40
CA VAL A 44 -9.92 -4.49 -4.02
C VAL A 44 -8.96 -5.58 -3.57
N SER A 45 -7.91 -5.19 -2.86
CA SER A 45 -7.04 -6.08 -2.08
C SER A 45 -7.08 -5.69 -0.61
N VAL A 46 -6.95 -6.69 0.26
CA VAL A 46 -6.85 -6.52 1.71
C VAL A 46 -5.69 -7.40 2.19
N GLU A 47 -4.69 -6.75 2.75
CA GLU A 47 -3.50 -7.39 3.33
C GLU A 47 -3.55 -7.15 4.84
N THR A 48 -3.64 -8.21 5.65
CA THR A 48 -3.77 -8.12 7.12
C THR A 48 -2.77 -9.03 7.82
N SER A 49 -2.00 -8.51 8.78
CA SER A 49 -1.24 -9.32 9.72
C SER A 49 -2.12 -9.77 10.89
N ILE A 50 -1.99 -11.03 11.32
CA ILE A 50 -2.70 -11.52 12.50
C ILE A 50 -2.05 -10.96 13.77
N ALA A 51 -0.72 -11.08 13.85
CA ALA A 51 0.10 -10.51 14.89
C ALA A 51 1.53 -10.28 14.38
N ASP A 52 2.07 -9.07 14.58
CA ASP A 52 3.48 -8.75 14.38
C ASP A 52 4.13 -8.49 15.74
N TRP A 53 5.31 -9.07 15.98
CA TRP A 53 6.10 -8.80 17.18
C TRP A 53 7.47 -8.27 16.80
N THR A 54 7.84 -7.15 17.42
CA THR A 54 9.14 -6.51 17.29
C THR A 54 9.80 -6.42 18.66
N LEU A 55 11.05 -6.85 18.74
CA LEU A 55 11.91 -6.69 19.91
C LEU A 55 13.02 -5.68 19.58
N ASP A 56 13.02 -4.54 20.26
CA ASP A 56 14.16 -3.64 20.32
C ASP A 56 14.91 -3.86 21.65
N ASN A 57 16.23 -4.01 21.59
CA ASN A 57 17.04 -4.48 22.72
C ASN A 57 18.36 -3.71 22.80
N GLN A 58 18.27 -2.47 23.29
CA GLN A 58 19.40 -1.55 23.49
C GLN A 58 20.17 -1.85 24.79
N PRO A 59 21.35 -1.26 25.05
CA PRO A 59 22.12 -1.55 26.26
C PRO A 59 21.38 -1.22 27.57
N ASP A 60 20.61 -0.13 27.58
CA ASP A 60 19.89 0.42 28.74
C ASP A 60 18.44 -0.07 28.86
N SER A 61 17.84 -0.51 27.75
CA SER A 61 16.40 -0.74 27.64
C SER A 61 16.06 -1.96 26.78
N ARG A 62 14.84 -2.47 26.95
CA ARG A 62 14.23 -3.49 26.09
C ARG A 62 12.79 -3.10 25.83
N THR A 63 12.39 -3.02 24.57
CA THR A 63 11.03 -2.73 24.15
C THR A 63 10.48 -3.91 23.37
N ASP A 64 9.40 -4.51 23.88
CA ASP A 64 8.58 -5.49 23.16
C ASP A 64 7.34 -4.78 22.62
N THR A 65 7.16 -4.76 21.30
CA THR A 65 5.99 -4.21 20.62
C THR A 65 5.24 -5.33 19.92
N VAL A 66 3.95 -5.47 20.20
CA VAL A 66 3.04 -6.39 19.51
C VAL A 66 1.95 -5.59 18.81
N LEU A 67 1.80 -5.74 17.50
CA LEU A 67 0.70 -5.18 16.72
C LEU A 67 -0.26 -6.32 16.32
N ILE A 68 -1.56 -6.08 16.35
CA ILE A 68 -2.60 -7.07 16.06
C ILE A 68 -3.52 -6.51 14.99
N GLY A 69 -3.76 -7.29 13.92
CA GLY A 69 -4.68 -6.91 12.86
C GLY A 69 -4.19 -5.75 11.97
N ASP A 70 -2.88 -5.49 11.87
CA ASP A 70 -2.38 -4.39 11.04
C ASP A 70 -2.80 -4.65 9.58
N THR A 71 -3.60 -3.74 9.04
CA THR A 71 -4.34 -3.98 7.80
C THR A 71 -4.13 -2.86 6.81
N VAL A 72 -3.82 -3.21 5.57
CA VAL A 72 -3.81 -2.31 4.42
C VAL A 72 -4.85 -2.76 3.39
N VAL A 73 -5.83 -1.89 3.14
CA VAL A 73 -6.78 -2.02 2.04
C VAL A 73 -6.26 -1.23 0.84
N ARG A 74 -6.33 -1.82 -0.35
CA ARG A 74 -5.88 -1.23 -1.62
C ARG A 74 -7.00 -1.32 -2.65
N VAL A 75 -7.30 -0.23 -3.34
CA VAL A 75 -8.43 -0.15 -4.29
C VAL A 75 -7.95 0.44 -5.61
N GLY A 76 -8.16 -0.27 -6.71
CA GLY A 76 -7.89 0.27 -8.05
C GLY A 76 -8.96 1.29 -8.43
N LEU A 77 -8.59 2.56 -8.57
CA LEU A 77 -9.50 3.65 -8.95
C LEU A 77 -9.50 3.91 -10.46
N ALA A 78 -8.35 3.76 -11.10
CA ALA A 78 -8.16 3.89 -12.54
C ALA A 78 -6.92 3.09 -12.97
N GLU A 79 -6.67 2.98 -14.28
CA GLU A 79 -5.60 2.12 -14.84
C GLU A 79 -4.22 2.33 -14.21
N ALA A 80 -3.92 3.54 -13.77
CA ALA A 80 -2.64 3.90 -13.16
C ALA A 80 -2.78 4.50 -11.75
N ILE A 81 -3.96 4.41 -11.12
CA ILE A 81 -4.24 5.02 -9.81
C ILE A 81 -4.84 4.00 -8.85
N GLU A 82 -4.14 3.75 -7.75
CA GLU A 82 -4.58 2.92 -6.62
C GLU A 82 -4.72 3.79 -5.36
N ALA A 83 -5.83 3.70 -4.64
CA ALA A 83 -5.99 4.28 -3.30
C ALA A 83 -5.64 3.24 -2.23
N ARG A 84 -5.11 3.69 -1.10
CA ARG A 84 -4.64 2.86 0.01
C ARG A 84 -5.12 3.39 1.35
N ILE A 85 -5.57 2.49 2.22
CA ILE A 85 -5.96 2.80 3.61
C ILE A 85 -5.25 1.79 4.51
N GLY A 86 -4.37 2.26 5.40
CA GLY A 86 -3.65 1.42 6.36
C GLY A 86 -4.03 1.75 7.80
N TRP A 87 -4.28 0.75 8.64
CA TRP A 87 -4.62 0.96 10.05
C TRP A 87 -4.23 -0.22 10.94
N THR A 88 -3.65 0.11 12.11
CA THR A 88 -3.38 -0.84 13.19
C THR A 88 -4.48 -0.73 14.27
N PRO A 89 -5.44 -1.67 14.37
CA PRO A 89 -6.55 -1.54 15.30
C PRO A 89 -6.14 -1.71 16.77
N TYR A 90 -5.07 -2.47 17.04
CA TYR A 90 -4.50 -2.57 18.37
C TYR A 90 -2.99 -2.83 18.34
N GLY A 91 -2.24 -2.09 19.16
CA GLY A 91 -0.86 -2.38 19.50
C GLY A 91 -0.64 -2.34 21.01
N HIS A 92 0.26 -3.18 21.51
CA HIS A 92 0.75 -3.20 22.87
C HIS A 92 2.27 -2.99 22.87
N VAL A 93 2.73 -1.93 23.52
CA VAL A 93 4.15 -1.64 23.71
C VAL A 93 4.49 -1.82 25.19
N ARG A 94 5.57 -2.54 25.48
CA ARG A 94 6.12 -2.76 26.82
C ARG A 94 7.61 -2.45 26.83
N THR A 95 8.00 -1.43 27.57
CA THR A 95 9.39 -1.01 27.71
C THR A 95 9.89 -1.35 29.11
N ARG A 96 11.05 -1.99 29.19
CA ARG A 96 11.75 -2.32 30.42
C ARG A 96 13.10 -1.61 30.47
N ASP A 97 13.29 -0.80 31.49
CA ASP A 97 14.61 -0.27 31.87
C ASP A 97 15.45 -1.40 32.48
N LYS A 98 16.70 -1.54 32.04
CA LYS A 98 17.59 -2.64 32.45
C LYS A 98 18.38 -2.35 33.71
N ALA A 99 18.65 -1.08 34.02
CA ALA A 99 19.42 -0.65 35.18
C ALA A 99 18.60 -0.73 36.48
N THR A 100 17.34 -0.30 36.41
CA THR A 100 16.37 -0.26 37.52
C THR A 100 15.43 -1.46 37.52
N GLY A 101 15.22 -2.09 36.35
CA GLY A 101 14.22 -3.14 36.16
C GLY A 101 12.78 -2.66 36.02
N ALA A 102 12.55 -1.34 36.05
CA ALA A 102 11.22 -0.73 35.88
C ALA A 102 10.59 -1.09 34.53
N ILE A 103 9.26 -1.20 34.51
CA ILE A 103 8.48 -1.56 33.32
C ILE A 103 7.36 -0.53 33.14
N ASP A 104 7.27 0.05 31.95
CA ASP A 104 6.09 0.75 31.46
C ASP A 104 5.42 -0.09 30.36
N SER A 105 4.09 0.02 30.22
CA SER A 105 3.38 -0.61 29.13
C SER A 105 2.04 0.05 28.80
N ALA A 106 1.69 0.04 27.52
CA ALA A 106 0.47 0.67 27.03
C ALA A 106 -0.12 -0.09 25.84
N GLY A 107 -1.43 -0.38 25.91
CA GLY A 107 -2.26 -0.73 24.76
C GLY A 107 -2.84 0.53 24.11
N ARG A 108 -2.76 0.67 22.78
CA ARG A 108 -3.30 1.80 22.00
C ARG A 108 -3.75 1.36 20.61
N VAL A 109 -4.56 2.19 19.96
CA VAL A 109 -4.83 2.13 18.53
C VAL A 109 -3.73 2.89 17.78
N GLY A 110 -3.37 2.45 16.58
CA GLY A 110 -2.50 3.20 15.66
C GLY A 110 -3.24 4.35 14.96
N ASP A 111 -2.48 5.21 14.29
CA ASP A 111 -3.05 6.21 13.40
C ASP A 111 -3.63 5.56 12.13
N VAL A 112 -4.59 6.21 11.47
CA VAL A 112 -5.09 5.77 10.17
C VAL A 112 -4.27 6.46 9.09
N THR A 113 -3.74 5.69 8.15
CA THR A 113 -3.03 6.23 6.98
C THR A 113 -3.92 6.20 5.75
N LEU A 114 -3.96 7.31 5.03
CA LEU A 114 -4.56 7.41 3.69
C LEU A 114 -3.45 7.66 2.69
N GLY A 115 -3.40 6.87 1.61
CA GLY A 115 -2.37 6.98 0.60
C GLY A 115 -2.90 6.73 -0.81
N MET A 116 -2.04 7.02 -1.78
CA MET A 116 -2.27 6.75 -3.19
C MET A 116 -1.01 6.11 -3.77
N LYS A 117 -1.13 5.29 -4.82
CA LYS A 117 -0.04 4.90 -5.71
C LYS A 117 -0.45 5.37 -7.12
N ALA A 118 0.30 6.31 -7.67
CA ALA A 118 0.12 6.82 -9.02
C ALA A 118 1.28 6.34 -9.89
N ASN A 119 0.99 5.47 -10.87
CA ASN A 119 1.94 5.03 -11.88
C ASN A 119 1.95 6.04 -13.05
N PHE A 120 3.13 6.27 -13.63
CA PHE A 120 3.29 7.18 -14.78
C PHE A 120 3.73 6.45 -16.07
N LEU A 121 4.29 5.24 -15.94
CA LEU A 121 4.77 4.41 -17.05
C LEU A 121 4.54 2.93 -16.70
N HIS A 122 3.98 2.16 -17.63
CA HIS A 122 3.78 0.71 -17.54
C HIS A 122 3.08 0.26 -16.23
N PRO A 123 1.76 0.56 -16.06
CA PRO A 123 1.00 0.19 -14.86
C PRO A 123 0.81 -1.32 -14.69
N ASP A 124 1.00 -2.10 -15.76
CA ASP A 124 0.98 -3.55 -15.77
C ASP A 124 2.35 -4.18 -15.45
N GLY A 125 3.43 -3.39 -15.45
CA GLY A 125 4.78 -3.84 -15.05
C GLY A 125 5.61 -4.51 -16.15
N ASP A 126 5.18 -4.43 -17.41
CA ASP A 126 5.80 -5.02 -18.60
C ASP A 126 7.06 -4.29 -19.13
N GLY A 127 7.53 -3.26 -18.42
CA GLY A 127 8.67 -2.45 -18.84
C GLY A 127 9.21 -1.50 -17.78
N LEU A 128 9.77 -0.38 -18.23
CA LEU A 128 10.29 0.67 -17.36
C LEU A 128 9.14 1.34 -16.59
N ALA A 129 8.96 1.00 -15.32
CA ALA A 129 7.86 1.52 -14.51
C ALA A 129 8.32 2.57 -13.49
N ILE A 130 7.52 3.62 -13.32
CA ILE A 130 7.76 4.72 -12.37
C ILE A 130 6.44 5.02 -11.65
N ALA A 131 6.48 5.14 -10.32
CA ALA A 131 5.30 5.46 -9.52
C ALA A 131 5.64 6.37 -8.32
N LEU A 132 4.69 7.23 -7.94
CA LEU A 132 4.74 8.03 -6.70
C LEU A 132 3.70 7.49 -5.71
N LEU A 133 4.08 7.41 -4.44
CA LEU A 133 3.26 6.88 -3.35
C LEU A 133 3.09 7.92 -2.22
N PRO A 134 2.32 9.02 -2.41
CA PRO A 134 2.06 9.98 -1.34
C PRO A 134 1.11 9.39 -0.29
N TYR A 135 1.30 9.78 0.97
CA TYR A 135 0.41 9.42 2.08
C TYR A 135 0.29 10.53 3.13
N VAL A 136 -0.81 10.47 3.89
CA VAL A 136 -1.09 11.27 5.09
C VAL A 136 -1.47 10.33 6.23
N SER A 137 -1.07 10.69 7.46
CA SER A 137 -1.43 10.02 8.71
C SER A 137 -2.44 10.88 9.46
N LEU A 138 -3.56 10.27 9.84
CA LEU A 138 -4.66 10.88 10.59
C LEU A 138 -4.50 10.59 12.09
N PRO A 139 -4.65 11.58 12.98
CA PRO A 139 -4.43 11.43 14.43
C PRO A 139 -5.57 10.67 15.15
N VAL A 140 -5.82 9.43 14.75
CA VAL A 140 -6.81 8.52 15.34
C VAL A 140 -6.20 7.74 16.52
N GLY A 141 -4.90 7.47 16.45
CA GLY A 141 -4.13 6.82 17.49
C GLY A 141 -3.51 7.82 18.46
N ARG A 142 -2.59 7.32 19.27
CA ARG A 142 -1.65 8.12 20.07
C ARG A 142 -0.49 7.26 20.55
N THR A 143 0.51 7.90 21.15
CA THR A 143 1.69 7.23 21.67
C THR A 143 1.33 6.16 22.71
N PRO A 144 2.06 5.02 22.73
CA PRO A 144 3.24 4.71 21.91
C PRO A 144 2.99 4.01 20.56
N VAL A 145 1.74 3.77 20.13
CA VAL A 145 1.46 3.02 18.87
C VAL A 145 1.21 3.93 17.68
N GLY A 146 0.39 4.98 17.84
CA GLY A 146 0.27 6.07 16.89
C GLY A 146 1.14 7.27 17.29
N ALA A 147 1.30 8.24 16.40
CA ALA A 147 1.82 9.56 16.76
C ALA A 147 0.74 10.39 17.49
N GLY A 148 -0.53 10.26 17.08
CA GLY A 148 -1.62 11.11 17.58
C GLY A 148 -1.50 12.58 17.12
N ASP A 149 -0.83 12.79 15.99
CA ASP A 149 -0.65 14.08 15.31
C ASP A 149 -0.71 13.85 13.79
N TRP A 150 -0.93 14.92 13.03
CA TRP A 150 -0.89 14.84 11.56
C TRP A 150 0.54 14.62 11.07
N GLY A 151 0.69 13.67 10.16
CA GLY A 151 1.95 13.40 9.48
C GLY A 151 1.71 13.16 7.99
N GLY A 152 2.77 13.19 7.19
CA GLY A 152 2.69 12.85 5.79
C GLY A 152 4.06 12.62 5.19
N GLY A 153 4.06 11.99 4.01
CA GLY A 153 5.29 11.68 3.28
C GLY A 153 4.98 11.15 1.89
N HIS A 154 6.03 10.74 1.17
CA HIS A 154 5.89 10.10 -0.12
C HIS A 154 6.96 9.02 -0.31
N GLY A 155 6.54 7.85 -0.76
CA GLY A 155 7.42 6.89 -1.43
C GLY A 155 7.54 7.23 -2.91
N ALA A 156 8.60 6.76 -3.55
CA ALA A 156 8.72 6.81 -5.01
C ALA A 156 9.39 5.53 -5.51
N CYS A 157 8.73 4.82 -6.43
CA CYS A 157 9.42 3.79 -7.20
C CYS A 157 10.31 4.47 -8.23
N ARG A 158 11.62 4.23 -8.11
CA ARG A 158 12.59 4.52 -9.17
C ARG A 158 13.00 3.23 -9.88
N PRO A 159 13.19 3.27 -11.20
CA PRO A 159 13.81 2.17 -11.94
C PRO A 159 15.16 1.76 -11.34
N VAL A 160 15.37 0.46 -11.22
CA VAL A 160 16.71 -0.09 -11.03
C VAL A 160 17.31 -0.30 -12.43
N PRO A 161 18.51 0.22 -12.73
CA PRO A 161 19.13 0.02 -14.03
C PRO A 161 19.42 -1.47 -14.28
N PRO A 162 19.31 -1.96 -15.54
CA PRO A 162 19.59 -3.35 -15.87
C PRO A 162 21.05 -3.69 -15.55
N THR A 163 21.28 -4.94 -15.11
CA THR A 163 22.63 -5.46 -14.83
C THR A 163 22.91 -6.67 -15.72
N PRO A 164 24.19 -7.04 -15.97
CA PRO A 164 24.52 -8.15 -16.87
C PRO A 164 23.90 -9.50 -16.48
N THR A 165 23.52 -9.67 -15.21
CA THR A 165 22.87 -10.86 -14.66
C THR A 165 21.34 -10.77 -14.61
N HIS A 166 20.76 -9.57 -14.75
CA HIS A 166 19.32 -9.32 -14.81
C HIS A 166 19.01 -8.32 -15.95
N PRO A 167 18.72 -8.80 -17.17
CA PRO A 167 18.42 -7.95 -18.33
C PRO A 167 17.02 -7.33 -18.28
N GLN A 168 16.15 -7.80 -17.38
CA GLN A 168 14.83 -7.22 -17.13
C GLN A 168 14.93 -6.11 -16.07
N PRO A 169 14.14 -5.01 -16.15
CA PRO A 169 14.09 -3.99 -15.11
C PRO A 169 13.76 -4.61 -13.74
N LEU A 170 14.64 -4.42 -12.75
CA LEU A 170 14.36 -4.93 -11.40
C LEU A 170 13.30 -4.06 -10.71
N PRO A 171 12.41 -4.66 -9.90
CA PRO A 171 11.30 -3.94 -9.32
C PRO A 171 11.75 -3.06 -8.14
N CYS A 172 10.86 -2.13 -7.78
CA CYS A 172 11.10 -0.99 -6.92
C CYS A 172 11.64 -1.35 -5.52
N ARG A 173 12.74 -0.72 -5.09
CA ARG A 173 13.12 -0.75 -3.67
C ARG A 173 12.37 0.36 -2.93
N GLU A 174 11.57 -0.01 -1.93
CA GLU A 174 10.98 0.96 -0.99
C GLU A 174 12.14 1.78 -0.37
N GLY A 175 12.12 3.09 -0.59
CA GLY A 175 12.93 3.99 0.20
C GLY A 175 12.44 3.87 1.64
N SER A 176 13.33 3.46 2.55
CA SER A 176 13.00 3.24 3.97
C SER A 176 11.97 4.25 4.49
N ARG A 177 11.05 3.80 5.37
CA ARG A 177 10.30 4.70 6.26
C ARG A 177 11.25 5.37 7.28
N SER A 178 12.32 6.02 6.80
CA SER A 178 13.00 7.06 7.54
C SER A 178 11.95 8.14 7.79
N GLY A 179 11.70 8.42 9.07
CA GLY A 179 10.57 9.23 9.52
C GLY A 179 10.71 10.71 9.18
N GLN A 180 10.75 11.07 7.89
CA GLN A 180 10.29 12.38 7.42
C GLN A 180 8.76 12.44 7.48
N SER A 181 8.21 12.16 8.66
CA SER A 181 6.90 12.66 9.02
C SER A 181 7.08 14.16 9.22
N ALA A 182 6.85 14.93 8.15
CA ALA A 182 6.66 16.36 8.30
C ALA A 182 5.39 16.52 9.14
N ARG A 183 5.53 16.97 10.40
CA ARG A 183 4.37 17.39 11.19
C ARG A 183 3.70 18.53 10.43
N LEU A 184 2.43 18.34 10.09
CA LEU A 184 1.61 19.36 9.47
C LEU A 184 0.94 20.16 10.59
N THR A 185 1.72 21.03 11.22
CA THR A 185 1.27 22.03 12.23
C THR A 185 0.78 23.30 11.55
#